data_AF-A0A3S0FJZ5-F1
#
_entry.id   AF-A0A3S0FJZ5-F1
#
_cell.length_a   1.000
_cell.length_b   1.000
_cell.length_c   1.000
_cell.angle_alpha   90.00
_cell.angle_beta   90.00
_cell.angle_gamma   90.00
#
_symmetry.space_group_name_H-M   'P 1'
#
loop_
_entity.id
_entity.type
_entity.pdbx_description
1 polymer ?
#
loop_
_entity_poly.entity_id
_entity_poly.type
_entity_poly.pdbx_seq_one_letter_code
_entity_poly.pdbx_strand_id
1 'polypeptide(L)'
;MSREDDFVPPELGPVNIRPRKAWAMSADEHWHSNPWYEAPRGDPALPEVYTYTNAMSYDPGDEVVFHSSTTAPHWTLEIYRDGYRPETVHKVEDISGVFAPTPADAYSAGCGWPVSHRWRLPADLRSGFYRIVSTCARANGGKFVQHHFFVVRPTAATRRAKILMILPTGTWTAYNDFGGANHYFGVVGPNKDQPSPVLSLERPWTRGVVWLPPGAPRICADPLPEFGDAPRYPMKEWAYANGFGQYYAAAGWAQFDRHFVLWAEKEGYELDMITQTDLHYRPELLDAYSCVTIVGHDEYWTREMRLAIEAYVERGGRLARFGANFLWQIRLEEDGKRQICHKFNAINADPVAGTEKAHLLSTAWEDKDVAWPGASTVGVNGLHGLYASWGGFAPHGQKGFTVYRPEHWAFARTGLHYADIFGDKERIFAYEVDGLDYTFRHGLPYPVPVEGQPETIEILAMAPAVLAEDEPNGEGFRYYVRSSDHEGLVKCVTGEVTPEGLARYKYGAGMMVHMTRGKGEVLTAATCEWVMGLKRGDRFTEQITRNVLDRFTNS
;
A
#
# COMPACT_ATOMS: atom_id res chain seq x y z
N MET A 1 31.23 -11.95 23.91
CA MET A 1 30.48 -11.63 22.69
C MET A 1 30.14 -12.95 22.02
N SER A 2 29.03 -13.59 22.44
CA SER A 2 28.48 -14.74 21.73
C SER A 2 28.01 -14.26 20.36
N ARG A 3 28.36 -14.99 19.30
CA ARG A 3 27.79 -14.77 17.97
C ARG A 3 26.28 -14.93 18.11
N GLU A 4 25.52 -13.89 17.79
CA GLU A 4 24.07 -14.03 17.57
C GLU A 4 23.89 -15.15 16.54
N ASP A 5 22.99 -16.10 16.80
CA ASP A 5 22.60 -17.08 15.80
C ASP A 5 21.99 -16.30 14.63
N ASP A 6 22.69 -16.27 13.48
CA ASP A 6 22.22 -15.56 12.29
C ASP A 6 20.88 -16.15 11.84
N PHE A 7 19.79 -15.40 11.97
CA PHE A 7 18.48 -15.78 11.42
C PHE A 7 18.63 -16.09 9.93
N VAL A 8 18.20 -17.28 9.51
CA VAL A 8 18.21 -17.71 8.11
C VAL A 8 16.77 -17.68 7.57
N PRO A 9 16.42 -16.75 6.67
CA PRO A 9 15.07 -16.69 6.12
C PRO A 9 14.69 -17.99 5.39
N PRO A 10 13.51 -18.57 5.65
CA PRO A 10 13.06 -19.81 5.02
C PRO A 10 12.80 -19.68 3.52
N GLU A 11 12.71 -18.46 2.99
CA GLU A 11 12.54 -18.15 1.57
C GLU A 11 13.84 -18.11 0.74
N LEU A 12 15.01 -18.38 1.33
CA LEU A 12 16.28 -18.43 0.59
C LEU A 12 16.40 -19.69 -0.29
N GLY A 13 17.13 -19.55 -1.40
CA GLY A 13 17.48 -20.63 -2.33
C GLY A 13 16.65 -20.65 -3.64
N PRO A 14 16.73 -21.75 -4.41
CA PRO A 14 15.95 -21.91 -5.64
C PRO A 14 14.46 -22.15 -5.32
N VAL A 15 13.69 -21.06 -5.33
CA VAL A 15 12.27 -21.04 -4.97
C VAL A 15 11.37 -20.77 -6.17
N ASN A 16 10.22 -21.44 -6.23
CA ASN A 16 9.16 -21.22 -7.21
C ASN A 16 9.58 -21.39 -8.69
N ILE A 17 10.70 -22.05 -8.96
CA ILE A 17 11.20 -22.29 -10.31
C ILE A 17 10.42 -23.45 -10.95
N ARG A 18 9.81 -23.18 -12.09
CA ARG A 18 9.16 -24.22 -12.93
C ARG A 18 10.11 -24.70 -14.04
N PRO A 19 9.96 -25.95 -14.51
CA PRO A 19 10.64 -26.40 -15.73
C PRO A 19 10.28 -25.53 -16.95
N ARG A 20 11.27 -25.27 -17.82
CA ARG A 20 11.09 -24.46 -19.03
C ARG A 20 10.14 -25.14 -20.02
N LYS A 21 9.21 -24.38 -20.60
CA LYS A 21 8.36 -24.80 -21.73
C LYS A 21 8.37 -23.72 -22.82
N ALA A 22 8.44 -24.14 -24.08
CA ALA A 22 8.32 -23.24 -25.23
C ALA A 22 6.87 -23.20 -25.72
N TRP A 23 6.44 -22.04 -26.20
CA TRP A 23 5.11 -21.81 -26.78
C TRP A 23 5.22 -20.69 -27.83
N ALA A 24 4.27 -20.61 -28.76
CA ALA A 24 4.23 -19.57 -29.77
C ALA A 24 3.61 -18.29 -29.20
N MET A 25 4.33 -17.18 -29.26
CA MET A 25 3.85 -15.86 -28.83
C MET A 25 3.45 -15.04 -30.06
N SER A 26 2.28 -14.40 -30.03
CA SER A 26 1.83 -13.48 -31.08
C SER A 26 2.46 -12.09 -30.88
N ALA A 27 2.65 -11.33 -31.96
CA ALA A 27 3.38 -10.06 -31.93
C ALA A 27 2.68 -8.95 -31.11
N ASP A 28 1.41 -9.13 -30.78
CA ASP A 28 0.57 -8.25 -29.95
C ASP A 28 0.45 -8.73 -28.50
N GLU A 29 1.07 -9.85 -28.12
CA GLU A 29 1.07 -10.34 -26.75
C GLU A 29 2.17 -9.67 -25.92
N HIS A 30 1.75 -8.94 -24.90
CA HIS A 30 2.62 -8.34 -23.91
C HIS A 30 1.90 -8.29 -22.55
N TRP A 31 2.63 -7.93 -21.49
CA TRP A 31 2.10 -7.91 -20.12
C TRP A 31 0.88 -6.99 -19.96
N HIS A 32 0.72 -5.99 -20.82
CA HIS A 32 -0.42 -5.06 -20.83
C HIS A 32 -1.63 -5.55 -21.65
N SER A 33 -1.44 -6.31 -22.74
CA SER A 33 -2.55 -6.92 -23.49
C SER A 33 -3.05 -8.21 -22.85
N ASN A 34 -2.23 -8.86 -22.02
CA ASN A 34 -2.58 -10.06 -21.25
C ASN A 34 -2.23 -9.86 -19.76
N PRO A 35 -3.05 -9.11 -19.00
CA PRO A 35 -2.88 -9.03 -17.55
C PRO A 35 -2.97 -10.43 -16.93
N TRP A 36 -2.24 -10.65 -15.84
CA TRP A 36 -2.13 -11.96 -15.20
C TRP A 36 -2.37 -11.84 -13.69
N TYR A 37 -2.71 -12.95 -13.08
CA TYR A 37 -2.93 -13.06 -11.64
C TYR A 37 -2.31 -14.36 -11.11
N GLU A 38 -2.10 -14.42 -9.80
CA GLU A 38 -1.66 -15.66 -9.15
C GLU A 38 -2.84 -16.57 -8.80
N ALA A 39 -2.69 -17.87 -9.08
CA ALA A 39 -3.60 -18.92 -8.67
C ALA A 39 -2.87 -20.27 -8.57
N PRO A 40 -3.40 -21.22 -7.76
CA PRO A 40 -2.90 -22.58 -7.75
C PRO A 40 -3.11 -23.26 -9.10
N ARG A 41 -2.12 -24.06 -9.53
CA ARG A 41 -2.17 -24.88 -10.74
C ARG A 41 -3.01 -26.13 -10.54
N GLY A 42 -2.96 -26.71 -9.33
CA GLY A 42 -3.62 -27.99 -9.03
C GLY A 42 -2.99 -29.19 -9.72
N ASP A 43 -1.72 -29.09 -10.16
CA ASP A 43 -0.96 -30.19 -10.78
C ASP A 43 -0.19 -30.99 -9.70
N PRO A 44 -0.55 -32.26 -9.43
CA PRO A 44 0.16 -33.10 -8.45
C PRO A 44 1.63 -33.35 -8.79
N ALA A 45 2.03 -33.24 -10.07
CA ALA A 45 3.42 -33.38 -10.47
C ALA A 45 4.28 -32.15 -10.11
N LEU A 46 3.65 -31.03 -9.76
CA LEU A 46 4.29 -29.78 -9.36
C LEU A 46 3.78 -29.35 -7.98
N PRO A 47 4.32 -29.95 -6.90
CA PRO A 47 3.96 -29.60 -5.52
C PRO A 47 3.96 -28.07 -5.28
N GLU A 48 2.87 -27.60 -4.71
CA GLU A 48 2.65 -26.22 -4.27
C GLU A 48 1.76 -26.19 -3.03
N VAL A 49 1.83 -25.10 -2.25
CA VAL A 49 1.01 -24.88 -1.06
C VAL A 49 0.68 -23.41 -0.94
N TYR A 50 -0.61 -23.10 -0.77
CA TYR A 50 -1.08 -21.75 -0.50
C TYR A 50 -1.85 -21.74 0.80
N THR A 51 -1.68 -20.68 1.58
CA THR A 51 -2.27 -20.54 2.91
C THR A 51 -2.83 -19.14 3.11
N TYR A 52 -3.96 -19.05 3.81
CA TYR A 52 -4.52 -17.81 4.35
C TYR A 52 -5.06 -18.04 5.77
N THR A 53 -5.48 -16.95 6.43
CA THR A 53 -6.05 -16.94 7.78
C THR A 53 -7.39 -16.19 7.79
N ASN A 54 -8.20 -16.40 8.82
CA ASN A 54 -9.56 -15.82 8.89
C ASN A 54 -9.57 -14.31 9.16
N ALA A 55 -8.51 -13.80 9.77
CA ALA A 55 -8.28 -12.38 10.02
C ALA A 55 -6.82 -12.03 9.72
N MET A 56 -6.57 -10.73 9.55
CA MET A 56 -5.22 -10.17 9.39
C MET A 56 -4.56 -9.80 10.72
N SER A 57 -5.32 -9.74 11.82
CA SER A 57 -4.84 -9.30 13.12
C SER A 57 -5.42 -10.12 14.27
N TYR A 58 -4.63 -10.27 15.33
CA TYR A 58 -4.95 -11.08 16.50
C TYR A 58 -4.39 -10.43 17.77
N ASP A 59 -5.06 -10.64 18.90
CA ASP A 59 -4.50 -10.34 20.22
C ASP A 59 -3.57 -11.49 20.67
N PRO A 60 -2.52 -11.22 21.46
CA PRO A 60 -1.77 -12.27 22.15
C PRO A 60 -2.72 -13.21 22.93
N GLY A 61 -2.53 -14.52 22.79
CA GLY A 61 -3.43 -15.54 23.36
C GLY A 61 -4.56 -16.00 22.44
N ASP A 62 -4.87 -15.27 21.36
CA ASP A 62 -5.85 -15.69 20.35
C ASP A 62 -5.38 -16.96 19.61
N GLU A 63 -6.32 -17.66 19.00
CA GLU A 63 -6.02 -18.80 18.12
C GLU A 63 -6.07 -18.36 16.65
N VAL A 64 -4.93 -18.50 15.97
CA VAL A 64 -4.83 -18.33 14.52
C VAL A 64 -5.22 -19.64 13.84
N VAL A 65 -6.17 -19.56 12.91
CA VAL A 65 -6.63 -20.70 12.11
C VAL A 65 -6.12 -20.53 10.68
N PHE A 66 -5.38 -21.54 10.21
CA PHE A 66 -4.78 -21.56 8.89
C PHE A 66 -5.61 -22.43 7.95
N HIS A 67 -5.94 -21.87 6.80
CA HIS A 67 -6.66 -22.55 5.73
C HIS A 67 -5.72 -22.72 4.55
N SER A 68 -5.56 -23.95 4.06
CA SER A 68 -4.60 -24.24 3.01
C SER A 68 -5.14 -25.20 1.96
N SER A 69 -4.62 -25.06 0.73
CA SER A 69 -4.72 -26.06 -0.31
C SER A 69 -3.32 -26.39 -0.82
N THR A 70 -3.03 -27.67 -0.97
CA THR A 70 -1.72 -28.13 -1.44
C THR A 70 -1.83 -29.38 -2.29
N THR A 71 -0.98 -29.46 -3.31
CA THR A 71 -0.74 -30.69 -4.09
C THR A 71 0.42 -31.52 -3.54
N ALA A 72 1.18 -30.98 -2.58
CA ALA A 72 2.27 -31.69 -1.93
C ALA A 72 1.71 -32.71 -0.92
N PRO A 73 2.35 -33.88 -0.75
CA PRO A 73 1.94 -34.83 0.30
C PRO A 73 2.22 -34.30 1.71
N HIS A 74 3.29 -33.51 1.86
CA HIS A 74 3.69 -32.85 3.10
C HIS A 74 4.24 -31.45 2.82
N TRP A 75 4.08 -30.56 3.78
CA TRP A 75 4.57 -29.18 3.70
C TRP A 75 4.90 -28.62 5.09
N THR A 76 5.64 -27.52 5.11
CA THR A 76 6.14 -26.85 6.31
C THR A 76 5.56 -25.45 6.41
N LEU A 77 5.18 -25.04 7.63
CA LEU A 77 4.76 -23.68 7.97
C LEU A 77 5.74 -23.11 9.01
N GLU A 78 6.38 -21.99 8.67
CA GLU A 78 7.25 -21.25 9.58
C GLU A 78 6.74 -19.82 9.74
N ILE A 79 6.77 -19.30 10.97
CA ILE A 79 6.29 -17.97 11.32
C ILE A 79 7.36 -17.23 12.10
N TYR A 80 7.66 -16.01 11.66
CA TYR A 80 8.62 -15.15 12.35
C TYR A 80 8.13 -13.70 12.40
N ARG A 81 8.51 -12.98 13.46
CA ARG A 81 8.32 -11.52 13.54
C ARG A 81 9.29 -10.88 12.56
N ASP A 82 8.78 -10.17 11.56
CA ASP A 82 9.63 -9.45 10.59
C ASP A 82 9.92 -8.04 11.10
N GLY A 83 11.20 -7.68 11.09
CA GLY A 83 11.72 -6.43 11.66
C GLY A 83 13.23 -6.37 11.46
N TYR A 84 13.89 -5.41 12.11
CA TYR A 84 15.33 -5.22 12.04
C TYR A 84 16.09 -6.43 12.60
N ARG A 85 15.51 -7.09 13.61
CA ARG A 85 15.97 -8.36 14.17
C ARG A 85 14.86 -9.40 14.07
N PRO A 86 14.78 -10.14 12.95
CA PRO A 86 13.75 -11.15 12.78
C PRO A 86 13.92 -12.33 13.75
N GLU A 87 12.80 -12.91 14.18
CA GLU A 87 12.77 -13.97 15.18
C GLU A 87 11.69 -15.01 14.82
N THR A 88 12.08 -16.27 14.59
CA THR A 88 11.13 -17.38 14.40
C THR A 88 10.41 -17.67 15.72
N VAL A 89 9.09 -17.60 15.69
CA VAL A 89 8.22 -17.78 16.87
C VAL A 89 7.40 -19.06 16.81
N HIS A 90 7.23 -19.64 15.61
CA HIS A 90 6.52 -20.90 15.43
C HIS A 90 7.01 -21.61 14.18
N LYS A 91 7.18 -22.93 14.28
CA LYS A 91 7.52 -23.78 13.13
C LYS A 91 6.84 -25.13 13.31
N VAL A 92 6.19 -25.60 12.25
CA VAL A 92 5.61 -26.94 12.17
C VAL A 92 5.99 -27.55 10.82
N GLU A 93 6.56 -28.74 10.89
CA GLU A 93 7.01 -29.52 9.74
C GLU A 93 6.05 -30.68 9.49
N ASP A 94 6.14 -31.27 8.30
CA ASP A 94 5.40 -32.48 7.92
C ASP A 94 3.86 -32.40 8.05
N ILE A 95 3.28 -31.21 7.88
CA ILE A 95 1.82 -31.05 7.81
C ILE A 95 1.31 -31.88 6.63
N SER A 96 0.35 -32.77 6.88
CA SER A 96 -0.27 -33.59 5.83
C SER A 96 -0.99 -32.72 4.82
N GLY A 97 -0.72 -32.97 3.54
CA GLY A 97 -1.31 -32.20 2.45
C GLY A 97 -2.74 -32.60 2.13
N VAL A 98 -3.59 -31.60 1.93
CA VAL A 98 -4.95 -31.76 1.44
C VAL A 98 -5.14 -30.81 0.25
N PHE A 99 -5.48 -31.38 -0.90
CA PHE A 99 -5.84 -30.59 -2.06
C PHE A 99 -7.32 -30.19 -2.00
N ALA A 100 -7.58 -28.90 -2.09
CA ALA A 100 -8.91 -28.35 -2.30
C ALA A 100 -8.88 -27.44 -3.54
N PRO A 101 -9.78 -27.62 -4.52
CA PRO A 101 -9.81 -26.77 -5.70
C PRO A 101 -10.10 -25.32 -5.32
N THR A 102 -9.54 -24.37 -6.08
CA THR A 102 -9.83 -22.94 -5.88
C THR A 102 -11.10 -22.58 -6.64
N PRO A 103 -12.13 -22.02 -6.00
CA PRO A 103 -13.32 -21.51 -6.68
C PRO A 103 -12.96 -20.42 -7.71
N ALA A 104 -13.74 -20.34 -8.79
CA ALA A 104 -13.51 -19.34 -9.86
C ALA A 104 -13.78 -17.89 -9.39
N ASP A 105 -14.56 -17.73 -8.33
CA ASP A 105 -14.93 -16.48 -7.66
C ASP A 105 -14.22 -16.30 -6.31
N ALA A 106 -13.10 -17.01 -6.08
CA ALA A 106 -12.35 -16.93 -4.82
C ALA A 106 -11.92 -15.50 -4.47
N TYR A 107 -11.76 -14.62 -5.46
CA TYR A 107 -11.45 -13.21 -5.24
C TYR A 107 -12.54 -12.45 -4.47
N SER A 108 -13.82 -12.84 -4.59
CA SER A 108 -14.97 -12.15 -3.97
C SER A 108 -15.67 -13.00 -2.91
N ALA A 109 -15.71 -14.33 -3.08
CA ALA A 109 -16.37 -15.26 -2.17
C ALA A 109 -15.41 -15.93 -1.17
N GLY A 110 -14.10 -15.86 -1.40
CA GLY A 110 -13.09 -16.58 -0.62
C GLY A 110 -12.85 -18.00 -1.15
N CYS A 111 -11.77 -18.63 -0.69
CA CYS A 111 -11.34 -19.94 -1.18
C CYS A 111 -12.13 -21.11 -0.58
N GLY A 112 -12.66 -20.96 0.64
CA GLY A 112 -13.37 -22.03 1.35
C GLY A 112 -12.52 -23.28 1.62
N TRP A 113 -11.19 -23.13 1.72
CA TRP A 113 -10.28 -24.25 1.93
C TRP A 113 -10.39 -24.84 3.34
N PRO A 114 -10.05 -26.14 3.53
CA PRO A 114 -10.09 -26.76 4.84
C PRO A 114 -9.06 -26.15 5.80
N VAL A 115 -9.35 -26.24 7.09
CA VAL A 115 -8.37 -25.92 8.14
C VAL A 115 -7.23 -26.92 8.06
N SER A 116 -6.00 -26.43 7.92
CA SER A 116 -4.78 -27.23 7.82
C SER A 116 -3.94 -27.19 9.10
N HIS A 117 -4.00 -26.09 9.85
CA HIS A 117 -3.26 -25.92 11.10
C HIS A 117 -3.97 -24.91 12.03
N ARG A 118 -3.72 -25.04 13.34
CA ARG A 118 -4.18 -24.09 14.37
C ARG A 118 -3.02 -23.77 15.30
N TRP A 119 -2.88 -22.49 15.67
CA TRP A 119 -1.87 -22.08 16.63
C TRP A 119 -2.41 -21.04 17.59
N ARG A 120 -2.31 -21.33 18.90
CA ARG A 120 -2.59 -20.35 19.94
C ARG A 120 -1.36 -19.49 20.16
N LEU A 121 -1.50 -18.19 19.95
CA LEU A 121 -0.42 -17.23 20.15
C LEU A 121 0.01 -17.22 21.62
N PRO A 122 1.32 -17.15 21.93
CA PRO A 122 1.78 -16.86 23.28
C PRO A 122 1.12 -15.59 23.83
N ALA A 123 0.76 -15.60 25.11
CA ALA A 123 0.07 -14.48 25.76
C ALA A 123 0.93 -13.23 25.91
N ASP A 124 2.26 -13.39 25.81
CA ASP A 124 3.27 -12.33 25.87
C ASP A 124 3.85 -11.98 24.49
N LEU A 125 3.28 -12.52 23.41
CA LEU A 125 3.75 -12.28 22.06
C LEU A 125 3.71 -10.78 21.75
N ARG A 126 4.83 -10.25 21.25
CA ARG A 126 5.01 -8.81 21.01
C ARG A 126 4.16 -8.33 19.85
N SER A 127 3.72 -7.08 19.90
CA SER A 127 3.10 -6.42 18.76
C SER A 127 4.04 -6.39 17.56
N GLY A 128 3.47 -6.49 16.35
CA GLY A 128 4.23 -6.37 15.11
C GLY A 128 3.69 -7.20 13.96
N PHE A 129 4.43 -7.19 12.86
CA PHE A 129 4.14 -7.93 11.65
C PHE A 129 4.77 -9.33 11.71
N TYR A 130 3.96 -10.37 11.57
CA TYR A 130 4.40 -11.76 11.58
C TYR A 130 4.25 -12.34 10.19
N ARG A 131 5.38 -12.68 9.56
CA ARG A 131 5.40 -13.32 8.26
C ARG A 131 5.21 -14.81 8.43
N ILE A 132 4.35 -15.38 7.61
CA ILE A 132 4.12 -16.82 7.50
C ILE A 132 4.71 -17.28 6.19
N VAL A 133 5.50 -18.35 6.25
CA VAL A 133 6.17 -18.95 5.09
C VAL A 133 5.75 -20.40 4.98
N SER A 134 4.93 -20.70 3.98
CA SER A 134 4.50 -22.05 3.64
C SER A 134 5.44 -22.61 2.57
N THR A 135 6.04 -23.78 2.80
CA THR A 135 6.99 -24.38 1.85
C THR A 135 6.71 -25.86 1.60
N CYS A 136 6.95 -26.31 0.36
CA CYS A 136 6.99 -27.73 0.04
C CYS A 136 8.11 -28.04 -0.96
N ALA A 137 8.73 -29.21 -0.82
CA ALA A 137 9.83 -29.63 -1.68
C ALA A 137 9.37 -29.89 -3.12
N ARG A 138 10.25 -29.65 -4.10
CA ARG A 138 10.06 -30.02 -5.49
C ARG A 138 11.07 -31.07 -5.92
N ALA A 139 10.69 -31.91 -6.88
CA ALA A 139 11.53 -33.01 -7.36
C ALA A 139 12.86 -32.54 -7.99
N ASN A 140 12.95 -31.28 -8.42
CA ASN A 140 14.17 -30.68 -8.97
C ASN A 140 15.16 -30.19 -7.89
N GLY A 141 14.94 -30.51 -6.61
CA GLY A 141 15.77 -30.05 -5.49
C GLY A 141 15.50 -28.61 -5.05
N GLY A 142 14.58 -27.91 -5.73
CA GLY A 142 14.05 -26.63 -5.27
C GLY A 142 12.86 -26.79 -4.33
N LYS A 143 12.20 -25.67 -4.02
CA LYS A 143 10.97 -25.67 -3.21
C LYS A 143 9.94 -24.69 -3.77
N PHE A 144 8.68 -24.93 -3.46
CA PHE A 144 7.65 -23.91 -3.55
C PHE A 144 7.62 -23.12 -2.24
N VAL A 145 7.40 -21.81 -2.33
CA VAL A 145 7.29 -20.88 -1.21
C VAL A 145 6.12 -19.95 -1.45
N GLN A 146 5.23 -19.88 -0.47
CA GLN A 146 4.15 -18.90 -0.40
C GLN A 146 4.27 -18.10 0.90
N HIS A 147 3.94 -16.81 0.80
CA HIS A 147 3.99 -15.89 1.93
C HIS A 147 2.58 -15.44 2.31
N HIS A 148 2.28 -15.51 3.59
CA HIS A 148 1.11 -14.91 4.22
C HIS A 148 1.56 -14.05 5.41
N PHE A 149 0.65 -13.36 6.07
CA PHE A 149 0.97 -12.64 7.29
C PHE A 149 -0.21 -12.57 8.26
N PHE A 150 0.10 -12.22 9.50
CA PHE A 150 -0.84 -11.55 10.39
C PHE A 150 -0.10 -10.51 11.23
N VAL A 151 -0.86 -9.63 11.87
CA VAL A 151 -0.39 -8.63 12.81
C VAL A 151 -0.78 -9.07 14.22
N VAL A 152 0.15 -9.00 15.15
CA VAL A 152 -0.19 -9.11 16.58
C VAL A 152 -0.42 -7.70 17.10
N ARG A 153 -1.59 -7.48 17.70
CA ARG A 153 -1.99 -6.18 18.24
C ARG A 153 -1.33 -5.93 19.59
N PRO A 154 -1.12 -4.65 19.96
CA PRO A 154 -0.76 -4.32 21.33
C PRO A 154 -1.95 -4.53 22.28
N THR A 155 -1.67 -5.00 23.49
CA THR A 155 -2.61 -5.01 24.62
C THR A 155 -2.06 -4.17 25.77
N ALA A 156 -2.85 -3.93 26.82
CA ALA A 156 -2.34 -3.29 28.02
C ALA A 156 -1.11 -4.02 28.63
N ALA A 157 -1.01 -5.33 28.45
CA ALA A 157 0.11 -6.14 28.95
C ALA A 157 1.31 -6.19 28.00
N THR A 158 1.09 -6.11 26.69
CA THR A 158 2.14 -6.30 25.66
C THR A 158 2.59 -5.00 24.99
N ARG A 159 1.86 -3.90 25.12
CA ARG A 159 2.25 -2.57 24.61
C ARG A 159 3.62 -2.16 25.16
N ARG A 160 4.50 -1.70 24.28
CA ARG A 160 5.83 -1.17 24.63
C ARG A 160 6.10 0.18 23.97
N ALA A 161 5.50 0.41 22.80
CA ALA A 161 5.77 1.58 21.97
C ALA A 161 4.97 2.82 22.39
N LYS A 162 5.51 4.00 22.04
CA LYS A 162 4.78 5.27 22.02
C LYS A 162 4.16 5.58 20.65
N ILE A 163 4.56 4.83 19.63
CA ILE A 163 4.13 5.01 18.24
C ILE A 163 3.26 3.81 17.86
N LEU A 164 2.07 4.10 17.38
CA LEU A 164 1.19 3.10 16.75
C LEU A 164 1.26 3.24 15.23
N MET A 165 1.70 2.20 14.55
CA MET A 165 1.69 2.14 13.08
C MET A 165 0.42 1.46 12.59
N ILE A 166 -0.31 2.13 11.69
CA ILE A 166 -1.47 1.56 11.01
C ILE A 166 -1.01 1.05 9.64
N LEU A 167 -1.16 -0.24 9.41
CA LEU A 167 -0.83 -0.86 8.13
C LEU A 167 -1.99 -0.65 7.12
N PRO A 168 -1.71 -0.23 5.87
CA PRO A 168 -2.73 0.09 4.87
C PRO A 168 -3.31 -1.18 4.21
N THR A 169 -3.88 -2.07 5.03
CA THR A 169 -4.37 -3.39 4.60
C THR A 169 -5.56 -3.32 3.64
N GLY A 170 -6.33 -2.23 3.65
CA GLY A 170 -7.40 -1.99 2.67
C GLY A 170 -6.82 -1.79 1.26
N THR A 171 -5.71 -1.05 1.16
CA THR A 171 -4.95 -0.90 -0.08
C THR A 171 -4.36 -2.23 -0.50
N TRP A 172 -3.76 -2.99 0.42
CA TRP A 172 -3.20 -4.30 0.06
C TRP A 172 -4.30 -5.22 -0.50
N THR A 173 -5.48 -5.22 0.11
CA THR A 173 -6.64 -5.98 -0.36
C THR A 173 -7.06 -5.56 -1.77
N ALA A 174 -7.12 -4.25 -2.03
CA ALA A 174 -7.48 -3.67 -3.33
C ALA A 174 -6.55 -4.06 -4.48
N TYR A 175 -5.28 -4.34 -4.17
CA TYR A 175 -4.25 -4.75 -5.13
C TYR A 175 -3.99 -6.26 -5.16
N ASN A 176 -4.57 -7.04 -4.24
CA ASN A 176 -4.42 -8.49 -4.21
C ASN A 176 -5.19 -9.14 -5.37
N ASP A 177 -4.47 -9.54 -6.41
CA ASP A 177 -5.01 -10.17 -7.62
C ASP A 177 -5.23 -11.68 -7.48
N PHE A 178 -4.87 -12.29 -6.34
CA PHE A 178 -4.99 -13.72 -6.12
C PHE A 178 -6.40 -14.23 -6.43
N GLY A 179 -6.48 -15.29 -7.22
CA GLY A 179 -7.74 -15.94 -7.57
C GLY A 179 -8.51 -15.28 -8.70
N GLY A 180 -8.01 -14.20 -9.32
CA GLY A 180 -8.48 -13.76 -10.63
C GLY A 180 -8.90 -12.30 -10.76
N ALA A 181 -9.11 -11.57 -9.67
CA ALA A 181 -9.54 -10.17 -9.73
C ALA A 181 -9.14 -9.36 -8.50
N ASN A 182 -9.05 -8.05 -8.70
CA ASN A 182 -8.91 -7.02 -7.68
C ASN A 182 -9.74 -5.78 -8.09
N HIS A 183 -9.55 -4.61 -7.46
CA HIS A 183 -10.33 -3.40 -7.78
C HIS A 183 -9.89 -2.68 -9.07
N TYR A 184 -8.83 -3.13 -9.74
CA TYR A 184 -8.27 -2.49 -10.95
C TYR A 184 -8.44 -3.34 -12.21
N PHE A 185 -8.36 -4.66 -12.09
CA PHE A 185 -8.60 -5.58 -13.19
C PHE A 185 -9.13 -6.92 -12.67
N GLY A 186 -9.59 -7.76 -13.58
CA GLY A 186 -9.87 -9.14 -13.24
C GLY A 186 -10.61 -9.90 -14.33
N VAL A 187 -10.95 -11.14 -13.98
CA VAL A 187 -11.70 -12.06 -14.84
C VAL A 187 -13.22 -11.94 -14.67
N VAL A 188 -13.71 -10.79 -14.22
CA VAL A 188 -15.15 -10.54 -14.02
C VAL A 188 -15.82 -10.28 -15.37
N GLY A 189 -17.12 -10.62 -15.46
CA GLY A 189 -17.92 -10.42 -16.66
C GLY A 189 -17.72 -11.52 -17.73
N PRO A 190 -18.54 -11.52 -18.80
CA PRO A 190 -18.51 -12.56 -19.83
C PRO A 190 -17.19 -12.62 -20.60
N ASN A 191 -16.50 -11.48 -20.74
CA ASN A 191 -15.24 -11.36 -21.46
C ASN A 191 -14.01 -11.53 -20.55
N LYS A 192 -14.19 -11.61 -19.23
CA LYS A 192 -13.11 -11.74 -18.23
C LYS A 192 -12.10 -10.59 -18.27
N ASP A 193 -12.60 -9.38 -18.38
CA ASP A 193 -11.83 -8.14 -18.56
C ASP A 193 -12.22 -7.03 -17.57
N GLN A 194 -13.02 -7.35 -16.55
CA GLN A 194 -13.53 -6.37 -15.59
C GLN A 194 -12.94 -6.57 -14.18
N PRO A 195 -12.73 -5.48 -13.42
CA PRO A 195 -12.39 -5.55 -12.01
C PRO A 195 -13.56 -6.08 -11.18
N SER A 196 -13.27 -6.46 -9.93
CA SER A 196 -14.32 -6.78 -8.97
C SER A 196 -14.53 -5.64 -7.97
N PRO A 197 -15.79 -5.19 -7.75
CA PRO A 197 -16.09 -4.24 -6.70
C PRO A 197 -16.13 -4.88 -5.30
N VAL A 198 -16.09 -6.22 -5.21
CA VAL A 198 -16.19 -6.97 -3.96
C VAL A 198 -14.99 -7.88 -3.82
N LEU A 199 -14.19 -7.70 -2.77
CA LEU A 199 -13.01 -8.51 -2.51
C LEU A 199 -13.12 -9.23 -1.17
N SER A 200 -12.77 -10.52 -1.16
CA SER A 200 -12.72 -11.34 0.04
C SER A 200 -11.33 -11.28 0.66
N LEU A 201 -11.30 -11.29 1.99
CA LEU A 201 -10.10 -11.53 2.79
C LEU A 201 -9.74 -13.02 2.89
N GLU A 202 -10.71 -13.92 2.69
CA GLU A 202 -10.55 -15.37 2.90
C GLU A 202 -9.87 -16.03 1.68
N ARG A 203 -8.72 -15.46 1.27
CA ARG A 203 -7.87 -15.91 0.17
C ARG A 203 -6.40 -15.57 0.44
N PRO A 204 -5.44 -16.31 -0.14
CA PRO A 204 -4.02 -15.99 -0.08
C PRO A 204 -3.68 -14.59 -0.60
N TRP A 205 -2.52 -14.09 -0.17
CA TRP A 205 -1.91 -12.90 -0.76
C TRP A 205 -1.07 -13.27 -1.98
N THR A 206 -1.26 -12.50 -3.04
CA THR A 206 -0.41 -12.57 -4.22
C THR A 206 1.05 -12.29 -3.89
N ARG A 207 1.94 -13.01 -4.57
CA ARG A 207 3.37 -12.98 -4.42
C ARG A 207 3.90 -11.58 -4.71
N GLY A 208 4.66 -11.06 -3.76
CA GLY A 208 5.27 -9.74 -3.82
C GLY A 208 4.65 -8.71 -2.86
N VAL A 209 3.42 -8.93 -2.39
CA VAL A 209 2.79 -8.07 -1.37
C VAL A 209 3.52 -8.19 -0.03
N VAL A 210 3.78 -9.43 0.41
CA VAL A 210 4.38 -9.72 1.73
C VAL A 210 5.90 -9.83 1.67
N TRP A 211 6.47 -10.31 0.57
CA TRP A 211 7.91 -10.47 0.43
C TRP A 211 8.40 -10.21 -1.00
N LEU A 212 9.57 -9.58 -1.10
CA LEU A 212 10.30 -9.36 -2.34
C LEU A 212 11.79 -9.72 -2.18
N PRO A 213 12.42 -10.30 -3.22
CA PRO A 213 13.86 -10.46 -3.23
C PRO A 213 14.56 -9.09 -3.32
N PRO A 214 15.79 -8.97 -2.77
CA PRO A 214 16.62 -7.78 -2.98
C PRO A 214 16.76 -7.45 -4.47
N GLY A 215 16.63 -6.17 -4.81
CA GLY A 215 16.75 -5.69 -6.19
C GLY A 215 15.49 -5.79 -7.04
N ALA A 216 14.35 -6.26 -6.49
CA ALA A 216 13.06 -6.15 -7.18
C ALA A 216 12.80 -4.66 -7.57
N PRO A 217 12.44 -4.36 -8.84
CA PRO A 217 12.23 -2.99 -9.29
C PRO A 217 11.08 -2.30 -8.57
N ARG A 218 11.12 -0.96 -8.52
CA ARG A 218 10.05 -0.11 -7.99
C ARG A 218 9.32 0.59 -9.14
N ILE A 219 8.22 1.28 -8.83
CA ILE A 219 7.44 1.99 -9.85
C ILE A 219 8.17 3.23 -10.38
N CYS A 220 9.01 3.89 -9.56
CA CYS A 220 9.82 5.02 -10.01
C CYS A 220 10.66 4.68 -11.27
N ALA A 221 10.72 5.62 -12.22
CA ALA A 221 11.54 5.57 -13.42
C ALA A 221 13.03 5.40 -13.05
N ASP A 222 13.47 4.15 -13.05
CA ASP A 222 14.85 3.73 -12.79
C ASP A 222 15.25 2.54 -13.69
N PRO A 223 16.21 2.72 -14.61
CA PRO A 223 16.92 3.97 -14.94
C PRO A 223 16.00 5.05 -15.53
N LEU A 224 16.49 6.28 -15.58
CA LEU A 224 15.82 7.35 -16.32
C LEU A 224 15.76 6.99 -17.81
N PRO A 225 14.66 7.30 -18.52
CA PRO A 225 14.62 7.18 -19.98
C PRO A 225 15.64 8.13 -20.63
N GLU A 226 16.20 7.73 -21.78
CA GLU A 226 17.00 8.60 -22.64
C GLU A 226 16.11 9.42 -23.59
N PHE A 227 16.73 10.32 -24.35
CA PHE A 227 16.00 11.15 -25.32
C PHE A 227 15.31 10.27 -26.37
N GLY A 228 13.97 10.34 -26.40
CA GLY A 228 13.16 9.61 -27.37
C GLY A 228 12.87 8.16 -26.99
N ASP A 229 13.27 7.70 -25.80
CA ASP A 229 12.93 6.36 -25.31
C ASP A 229 11.41 6.19 -25.16
N ALA A 230 10.95 4.97 -25.45
CA ALA A 230 9.62 4.54 -25.07
C ALA A 230 9.48 4.53 -23.54
N PRO A 231 8.33 4.94 -22.98
CA PRO A 231 8.05 4.71 -21.57
C PRO A 231 8.15 3.22 -21.22
N ARG A 232 8.72 2.94 -20.05
CA ARG A 232 8.90 1.57 -19.54
C ARG A 232 8.28 1.41 -18.18
N TYR A 233 7.99 0.15 -17.85
CA TYR A 233 7.40 -0.24 -16.58
C TYR A 233 8.21 -1.40 -15.99
N PRO A 234 9.45 -1.16 -15.52
CA PRO A 234 10.39 -2.22 -15.15
C PRO A 234 9.83 -3.19 -14.11
N MET A 235 9.00 -2.69 -13.18
CA MET A 235 8.32 -3.53 -12.20
C MET A 235 7.34 -4.52 -12.85
N LYS A 236 6.51 -4.10 -13.82
CA LYS A 236 5.56 -5.00 -14.52
C LYS A 236 6.33 -6.02 -15.36
N GLU A 237 7.33 -5.55 -16.11
CA GLU A 237 8.19 -6.39 -16.94
C GLU A 237 8.90 -7.47 -16.09
N TRP A 238 9.47 -7.06 -14.96
CA TRP A 238 10.14 -7.95 -14.03
C TRP A 238 9.16 -8.92 -13.36
N ALA A 239 7.97 -8.46 -12.94
CA ALA A 239 6.95 -9.33 -12.34
C ALA A 239 6.52 -10.42 -13.31
N TYR A 240 6.22 -10.04 -14.55
CA TYR A 240 5.81 -10.98 -15.60
C TYR A 240 6.91 -12.02 -15.85
N ALA A 241 8.17 -11.60 -15.94
CA ALA A 241 9.30 -12.49 -16.18
C ALA A 241 9.62 -13.42 -14.99
N ASN A 242 9.38 -12.97 -13.75
CA ASN A 242 9.78 -13.68 -12.53
C ASN A 242 8.61 -14.38 -11.79
N GLY A 243 7.39 -14.28 -12.33
CA GLY A 243 6.19 -14.88 -11.76
C GLY A 243 5.78 -14.26 -10.43
N PHE A 244 5.73 -12.93 -10.37
CA PHE A 244 5.17 -12.15 -9.26
C PHE A 244 3.82 -11.55 -9.65
N GLY A 245 3.07 -11.12 -8.65
CA GLY A 245 1.81 -10.40 -8.84
C GLY A 245 1.96 -9.19 -9.74
N GLN A 246 0.93 -8.90 -10.52
CA GLN A 246 0.96 -7.78 -11.46
C GLN A 246 1.11 -6.44 -10.72
N TYR A 247 0.67 -6.37 -9.47
CA TYR A 247 0.64 -5.16 -8.66
C TYR A 247 1.58 -5.18 -7.45
N TYR A 248 2.59 -6.08 -7.42
CA TYR A 248 3.47 -6.20 -6.25
C TYR A 248 4.15 -4.88 -5.85
N ALA A 249 4.44 -4.03 -6.82
CA ALA A 249 5.16 -2.78 -6.59
C ALA A 249 4.24 -1.61 -6.23
N ALA A 250 2.92 -1.82 -6.31
CA ALA A 250 1.91 -0.78 -6.05
C ALA A 250 1.46 -0.79 -4.58
N ALA A 251 1.54 -1.92 -3.87
CA ALA A 251 1.12 -2.00 -2.48
C ALA A 251 1.84 -3.15 -1.74
N GLY A 252 1.82 -3.10 -0.42
CA GLY A 252 2.23 -4.23 0.42
C GLY A 252 3.42 -3.93 1.32
N TRP A 253 3.49 -4.73 2.39
CA TRP A 253 4.55 -4.72 3.38
C TRP A 253 5.96 -4.70 2.77
N ALA A 254 6.22 -5.57 1.78
CA ALA A 254 7.54 -5.73 1.19
C ALA A 254 8.03 -4.48 0.45
N GLN A 255 7.09 -3.76 -0.17
CA GLN A 255 7.37 -2.63 -1.02
C GLN A 255 7.51 -1.33 -0.21
N PHE A 256 6.74 -1.15 0.85
CA PHE A 256 6.70 0.11 1.58
C PHE A 256 6.99 -0.03 3.06
N ASP A 257 6.03 -0.51 3.83
CA ASP A 257 5.99 -0.46 5.30
C ASP A 257 7.24 -1.05 5.96
N ARG A 258 7.73 -2.18 5.43
CA ARG A 258 8.91 -2.87 5.94
C ARG A 258 10.13 -1.95 5.99
N HIS A 259 10.30 -1.07 4.99
CA HIS A 259 11.46 -0.18 4.94
C HIS A 259 11.47 0.85 6.07
N PHE A 260 10.29 1.38 6.41
CA PHE A 260 10.16 2.26 7.57
C PHE A 260 10.40 1.50 8.88
N VAL A 261 9.84 0.31 9.05
CA VAL A 261 10.02 -0.49 10.27
C VAL A 261 11.48 -0.85 10.51
N LEU A 262 12.20 -1.29 9.47
CA LEU A 262 13.63 -1.58 9.56
C LEU A 262 14.44 -0.35 9.98
N TRP A 263 14.12 0.81 9.41
CA TRP A 263 14.77 2.07 9.78
C TRP A 263 14.44 2.47 11.21
N ALA A 264 13.16 2.47 11.58
CA ALA A 264 12.68 2.89 12.89
C ALA A 264 13.28 2.04 14.01
N GLU A 265 13.24 0.70 13.90
CA GLU A 265 13.81 -0.19 14.90
C GLU A 265 15.35 -0.05 14.99
N LYS A 266 16.03 0.18 13.86
CA LYS A 266 17.49 0.45 13.83
C LYS A 266 17.84 1.75 14.53
N GLU A 267 17.00 2.78 14.40
CA GLU A 267 17.16 4.09 15.06
C GLU A 267 16.71 4.07 16.52
N GLY A 268 16.16 2.96 17.01
CA GLY A 268 15.73 2.79 18.40
C GLY A 268 14.29 3.20 18.69
N TYR A 269 13.48 3.45 17.66
CA TYR A 269 12.03 3.61 17.82
C TYR A 269 11.36 2.25 17.96
N GLU A 270 10.58 2.08 19.02
CA GLU A 270 9.66 0.95 19.16
C GLU A 270 8.32 1.27 18.49
N LEU A 271 7.76 0.29 17.79
CA LEU A 271 6.48 0.39 17.08
C LEU A 271 5.55 -0.72 17.54
N ASP A 272 4.33 -0.34 17.91
CA ASP A 272 3.21 -1.28 17.92
C ASP A 272 2.44 -1.15 16.59
N MET A 273 1.79 -2.22 16.15
CA MET A 273 1.13 -2.26 14.85
C MET A 273 -0.32 -2.69 14.96
N ILE A 274 -1.18 -2.08 14.15
CA ILE A 274 -2.55 -2.50 13.92
C ILE A 274 -2.86 -2.48 12.42
N THR A 275 -3.87 -3.23 12.00
CA THR A 275 -4.40 -3.17 10.63
C THR A 275 -5.46 -2.05 10.50
N GLN A 276 -5.79 -1.64 9.28
CA GLN A 276 -6.94 -0.74 9.08
C GLN A 276 -8.25 -1.36 9.56
N THR A 277 -8.43 -2.69 9.44
CA THR A 277 -9.60 -3.39 9.98
C THR A 277 -9.71 -3.21 11.50
N ASP A 278 -8.59 -3.25 12.22
CA ASP A 278 -8.58 -2.94 13.65
C ASP A 278 -8.97 -1.48 13.92
N LEU A 279 -8.46 -0.52 13.14
CA LEU A 279 -8.85 0.87 13.28
C LEU A 279 -10.37 1.08 13.08
N HIS A 280 -10.97 0.37 12.12
CA HIS A 280 -12.40 0.45 11.85
C HIS A 280 -13.25 -0.07 13.03
N TYR A 281 -12.91 -1.24 13.58
CA TYR A 281 -13.71 -1.90 14.61
C TYR A 281 -13.29 -1.59 16.06
N ARG A 282 -12.07 -1.10 16.26
CA ARG A 282 -11.45 -0.84 17.58
C ARG A 282 -10.69 0.50 17.61
N PRO A 283 -11.37 1.64 17.34
CA PRO A 283 -10.73 2.95 17.31
C PRO A 283 -10.17 3.38 18.68
N GLU A 284 -10.62 2.77 19.79
CA GLU A 284 -10.07 3.00 21.14
C GLU A 284 -8.59 2.60 21.27
N LEU A 285 -8.07 1.78 20.35
CA LEU A 285 -6.64 1.45 20.32
C LEU A 285 -5.76 2.70 20.13
N LEU A 286 -6.29 3.78 19.52
CA LEU A 286 -5.57 5.04 19.33
C LEU A 286 -5.32 5.77 20.66
N ASP A 287 -6.20 5.63 21.66
CA ASP A 287 -6.15 6.39 22.92
C ASP A 287 -4.90 6.07 23.75
N ALA A 288 -4.25 4.95 23.45
CA ALA A 288 -3.04 4.48 24.10
C ALA A 288 -1.75 5.16 23.58
N TYR A 289 -1.82 5.99 22.54
CA TYR A 289 -0.65 6.50 21.82
C TYR A 289 -0.71 8.01 21.62
N SER A 290 0.45 8.67 21.72
CA SER A 290 0.57 10.10 21.39
C SER A 290 0.87 10.35 19.91
N CYS A 291 1.44 9.34 19.24
CA CYS A 291 1.82 9.37 17.84
C CYS A 291 1.24 8.17 17.12
N VAL A 292 0.53 8.44 16.03
CA VAL A 292 0.07 7.45 15.05
C VAL A 292 0.85 7.69 13.76
N THR A 293 1.32 6.61 13.12
CA THR A 293 2.04 6.70 11.85
C THR A 293 1.41 5.83 10.77
N ILE A 294 1.40 6.34 9.54
CA ILE A 294 0.98 5.62 8.33
C ILE A 294 2.08 5.83 7.29
N VAL A 295 2.37 4.80 6.49
CA VAL A 295 3.56 4.78 5.64
C VAL A 295 3.23 4.23 4.25
N GLY A 296 3.85 4.81 3.22
CA GLY A 296 3.81 4.26 1.87
C GLY A 296 2.49 4.55 1.17
N HIS A 297 1.75 3.51 0.82
CA HIS A 297 0.57 3.64 0.00
C HIS A 297 -0.71 3.29 0.77
N ASP A 298 -1.44 4.31 1.21
CA ASP A 298 -2.65 4.20 2.04
C ASP A 298 -3.89 4.79 1.35
N GLU A 299 -4.27 4.17 0.23
CA GLU A 299 -5.31 4.68 -0.67
C GLU A 299 -6.75 4.35 -0.29
N TYR A 300 -7.01 3.19 0.31
CA TYR A 300 -8.37 2.73 0.58
C TYR A 300 -8.72 2.86 2.06
N TRP A 301 -9.77 3.64 2.35
CA TRP A 301 -10.19 3.95 3.72
C TRP A 301 -11.71 3.82 3.88
N THR A 302 -12.15 3.36 5.05
CA THR A 302 -13.58 3.48 5.40
C THR A 302 -13.87 4.83 6.02
N ARG A 303 -15.16 5.20 6.02
CA ARG A 303 -15.65 6.40 6.69
C ARG A 303 -15.31 6.39 8.19
N GLU A 304 -15.47 5.24 8.82
CA GLU A 304 -15.22 5.00 10.25
C GLU A 304 -13.74 5.20 10.60
N MET A 305 -12.83 4.68 9.77
CA MET A 305 -11.39 4.88 9.96
C MET A 305 -11.02 6.36 9.90
N ARG A 306 -11.58 7.12 8.95
CA ARG A 306 -11.36 8.57 8.86
C ARG A 306 -11.87 9.31 10.08
N LEU A 307 -13.10 9.00 10.52
CA LEU A 307 -13.65 9.58 11.74
C LEU A 307 -12.79 9.29 12.97
N ALA A 308 -12.25 8.07 13.08
CA ALA A 308 -11.38 7.68 14.19
C ALA A 308 -10.10 8.54 14.22
N ILE A 309 -9.44 8.73 13.07
CA ILE A 309 -8.24 9.56 12.96
C ILE A 309 -8.56 11.03 13.27
N GLU A 310 -9.63 11.57 12.69
CA GLU A 310 -10.02 12.96 12.94
C GLU A 310 -10.34 13.20 14.42
N ALA A 311 -11.09 12.30 15.05
CA ALA A 311 -11.42 12.39 16.47
C ALA A 311 -10.17 12.24 17.37
N TYR A 312 -9.23 11.37 16.99
CA TYR A 312 -7.95 11.22 17.68
C TYR A 312 -7.14 12.51 17.64
N VAL A 313 -6.99 13.12 16.46
CA VAL A 313 -6.26 14.40 16.31
C VAL A 313 -6.97 15.53 17.05
N GLU A 314 -8.31 15.63 16.93
CA GLU A 314 -9.10 16.67 17.61
C GLU A 314 -8.85 16.68 19.14
N ARG A 315 -8.68 15.50 19.75
CA ARG A 315 -8.42 15.35 21.18
C ARG A 315 -6.97 15.60 21.61
N GLY A 316 -6.03 15.79 20.68
CA GLY A 316 -4.62 16.02 20.96
C GLY A 316 -3.66 14.97 20.41
N GLY A 317 -4.20 13.97 19.71
CA GLY A 317 -3.40 12.98 19.00
C GLY A 317 -2.58 13.61 17.88
N ARG A 318 -1.46 12.98 17.54
CA ARG A 318 -0.57 13.44 16.47
C ARG A 318 -0.42 12.38 15.39
N LEU A 319 -0.59 12.77 14.13
CA LEU A 319 -0.51 11.89 12.97
C LEU A 319 0.70 12.22 12.11
N ALA A 320 1.66 11.29 12.05
CA ALA A 320 2.79 11.33 11.13
C ALA A 320 2.50 10.44 9.91
N ARG A 321 2.13 11.04 8.79
CA ARG A 321 1.82 10.31 7.55
C ARG A 321 2.99 10.42 6.57
N PHE A 322 3.75 9.35 6.44
CA PHE A 322 4.82 9.18 5.46
C PHE A 322 4.35 8.36 4.25
N GLY A 323 3.19 8.73 3.71
CA GLY A 323 2.54 8.05 2.60
C GLY A 323 1.75 9.00 1.68
N ALA A 324 1.11 8.43 0.66
CA ALA A 324 0.30 9.15 -0.34
C ALA A 324 -0.88 8.32 -0.90
N ASN A 325 -1.59 8.95 -1.84
CA ASN A 325 -2.77 8.53 -2.57
C ASN A 325 -4.03 8.41 -1.71
N PHE A 326 -4.29 9.36 -0.81
CA PHE A 326 -5.45 9.28 0.08
C PHE A 326 -6.78 9.53 -0.67
N LEU A 327 -7.33 8.50 -1.31
CA LEU A 327 -8.31 8.68 -2.38
C LEU A 327 -9.64 7.94 -2.22
N TRP A 328 -9.65 6.63 -2.00
CA TRP A 328 -10.87 5.83 -2.11
C TRP A 328 -11.61 5.64 -0.78
N GLN A 329 -12.90 5.98 -0.78
CA GLN A 329 -13.85 5.47 0.20
C GLN A 329 -14.19 4.01 -0.10
N ILE A 330 -14.05 3.15 0.91
CA ILE A 330 -14.50 1.76 0.91
C ILE A 330 -15.51 1.50 2.01
N ARG A 331 -16.19 0.36 1.89
CA ARG A 331 -16.93 -0.25 3.00
C ARG A 331 -16.33 -1.59 3.35
N LEU A 332 -16.34 -1.90 4.64
CA LEU A 332 -16.05 -3.23 5.16
C LEU A 332 -17.37 -3.89 5.55
N GLU A 333 -17.60 -5.09 5.04
CA GLU A 333 -18.78 -5.91 5.31
C GLU A 333 -18.37 -7.26 5.90
N GLU A 334 -19.32 -7.95 6.54
CA GLU A 334 -19.11 -9.26 7.16
C GLU A 334 -17.90 -9.26 8.13
N ASP A 335 -17.88 -8.30 9.06
CA ASP A 335 -16.79 -8.11 10.04
C ASP A 335 -15.40 -7.95 9.41
N GLY A 336 -15.34 -7.27 8.27
CA GLY A 336 -14.10 -7.00 7.54
C GLY A 336 -13.65 -8.13 6.60
N LYS A 337 -14.46 -9.18 6.46
CA LYS A 337 -14.18 -10.26 5.49
C LYS A 337 -14.38 -9.84 4.04
N ARG A 338 -15.22 -8.82 3.80
CA ARG A 338 -15.44 -8.25 2.48
C ARG A 338 -15.10 -6.77 2.43
N GLN A 339 -14.37 -6.39 1.38
CA GLN A 339 -14.10 -5.00 1.03
C GLN A 339 -14.87 -4.61 -0.22
N ILE A 340 -15.61 -3.51 -0.14
CA ILE A 340 -16.46 -3.00 -1.23
C ILE A 340 -15.91 -1.68 -1.76
N CYS A 341 -15.69 -1.61 -3.07
CA CYS A 341 -15.32 -0.40 -3.78
C CYS A 341 -15.81 -0.41 -5.24
N HIS A 342 -16.78 0.45 -5.56
CA HIS A 342 -17.30 0.59 -6.91
C HIS A 342 -16.54 1.65 -7.76
N LYS A 343 -15.61 2.39 -7.14
CA LYS A 343 -14.74 3.41 -7.75
C LYS A 343 -15.57 4.37 -8.63
N PHE A 344 -15.09 4.67 -9.83
CA PHE A 344 -15.72 5.58 -10.79
C PHE A 344 -17.15 5.18 -11.22
N ASN A 345 -17.57 3.94 -10.98
CA ASN A 345 -18.92 3.47 -11.33
C ASN A 345 -19.89 3.48 -10.14
N ALA A 346 -19.49 3.99 -8.97
CA ALA A 346 -20.29 3.93 -7.76
C ALA A 346 -21.68 4.54 -7.92
N ILE A 347 -21.81 5.70 -8.59
CA ILE A 347 -23.11 6.35 -8.78
C ILE A 347 -24.12 5.50 -9.57
N ASN A 348 -23.65 4.57 -10.40
CA ASN A 348 -24.53 3.71 -11.21
C ASN A 348 -24.71 2.30 -10.63
N ALA A 349 -23.72 1.80 -9.88
CA ALA A 349 -23.64 0.39 -9.52
C ALA A 349 -23.58 0.14 -8.00
N ASP A 350 -23.28 1.15 -7.20
CA ASP A 350 -23.24 1.01 -5.75
C ASP A 350 -24.67 1.01 -5.18
N PRO A 351 -25.11 -0.02 -4.43
CA PRO A 351 -26.46 -0.09 -3.89
C PRO A 351 -26.86 1.07 -2.97
N VAL A 352 -25.89 1.84 -2.43
CA VAL A 352 -26.19 3.01 -1.60
C VAL A 352 -26.40 4.30 -2.40
N ALA A 353 -26.13 4.29 -3.71
CA ALA A 353 -26.32 5.44 -4.58
C ALA A 353 -27.79 5.90 -4.58
N GLY A 354 -28.01 7.21 -4.43
CA GLY A 354 -29.37 7.79 -4.40
C GLY A 354 -30.22 7.43 -3.17
N THR A 355 -29.64 6.77 -2.16
CA THR A 355 -30.30 6.46 -0.88
C THR A 355 -29.90 7.45 0.20
N GLU A 356 -30.49 7.35 1.40
CA GLU A 356 -30.07 8.09 2.59
C GLU A 356 -28.62 7.78 3.03
N LYS A 357 -28.05 6.68 2.52
CA LYS A 357 -26.67 6.24 2.75
C LYS A 357 -25.71 6.70 1.66
N ALA A 358 -26.08 7.66 0.81
CA ALA A 358 -25.21 8.17 -0.26
C ALA A 358 -23.84 8.65 0.24
N HIS A 359 -23.75 9.15 1.48
CA HIS A 359 -22.47 9.51 2.11
C HIS A 359 -21.49 8.32 2.31
N LEU A 360 -21.95 7.07 2.11
CA LEU A 360 -21.15 5.84 2.11
C LEU A 360 -20.83 5.32 0.70
N LEU A 361 -21.10 6.11 -0.35
CA LEU A 361 -20.73 5.79 -1.74
C LEU A 361 -19.25 5.40 -1.82
N SER A 362 -18.97 4.22 -2.36
CA SER A 362 -17.60 3.68 -2.40
C SER A 362 -16.83 4.18 -3.63
N THR A 363 -16.59 5.50 -3.64
CA THR A 363 -15.92 6.30 -4.68
C THR A 363 -14.83 7.19 -4.05
N ALA A 364 -14.25 8.12 -4.81
CA ALA A 364 -13.24 9.04 -4.32
C ALA A 364 -13.78 9.93 -3.18
N TRP A 365 -12.92 10.32 -2.25
CA TRP A 365 -13.30 11.19 -1.12
C TRP A 365 -13.75 12.58 -1.56
N GLU A 366 -13.13 13.08 -2.62
CA GLU A 366 -13.42 14.36 -3.27
C GLU A 366 -14.53 14.26 -4.34
N ASP A 367 -15.13 13.08 -4.54
CA ASP A 367 -16.33 12.94 -5.37
C ASP A 367 -17.41 13.88 -4.84
N LYS A 368 -18.08 14.60 -5.75
CA LYS A 368 -19.09 15.61 -5.39
C LYS A 368 -20.24 15.04 -4.54
N ASP A 369 -20.52 13.74 -4.64
CA ASP A 369 -21.61 13.08 -3.91
C ASP A 369 -21.16 12.56 -2.53
N VAL A 370 -19.84 12.49 -2.27
CA VAL A 370 -19.25 12.21 -0.95
C VAL A 370 -18.88 13.51 -0.22
N ALA A 371 -18.30 14.47 -0.96
CA ALA A 371 -17.96 15.81 -0.53
C ALA A 371 -17.18 15.88 0.80
N TRP A 372 -16.24 14.95 1.01
CA TRP A 372 -15.42 14.90 2.22
C TRP A 372 -13.94 14.84 1.86
N PRO A 373 -13.31 15.98 1.50
CA PRO A 373 -11.95 15.98 0.94
C PRO A 373 -10.93 15.38 1.89
N GLY A 374 -9.94 14.66 1.36
CA GLY A 374 -8.84 14.07 2.13
C GLY A 374 -8.10 15.11 3.00
N ALA A 375 -8.02 16.35 2.52
CA ALA A 375 -7.38 17.46 3.21
C ALA A 375 -7.94 17.75 4.60
N SER A 376 -9.21 17.42 4.85
CA SER A 376 -9.81 17.51 6.18
C SER A 376 -9.13 16.59 7.20
N THR A 377 -8.69 15.40 6.76
CA THR A 377 -8.11 14.37 7.62
C THR A 377 -6.58 14.41 7.61
N VAL A 378 -5.97 14.51 6.43
CA VAL A 378 -4.50 14.38 6.24
C VAL A 378 -3.82 15.63 5.66
N GLY A 379 -4.55 16.73 5.48
CA GLY A 379 -4.01 18.01 5.01
C GLY A 379 -3.77 18.13 3.50
N VAL A 380 -3.94 17.05 2.75
CA VAL A 380 -3.81 16.98 1.28
C VAL A 380 -4.89 16.06 0.68
N ASN A 381 -5.12 16.18 -0.63
CA ASN A 381 -6.10 15.48 -1.43
C ASN A 381 -5.40 14.53 -2.43
N GLY A 382 -5.94 13.32 -2.61
CA GLY A 382 -5.43 12.37 -3.62
C GLY A 382 -5.64 12.84 -5.06
N LEU A 383 -6.67 13.68 -5.29
CA LEU A 383 -6.97 14.20 -6.64
C LEU A 383 -6.03 15.30 -7.15
N HIS A 384 -5.29 15.98 -6.28
CA HIS A 384 -4.60 17.24 -6.64
C HIS A 384 -3.10 17.07 -6.91
N GLY A 385 -2.73 15.91 -7.46
CA GLY A 385 -1.37 15.60 -7.89
C GLY A 385 -1.08 14.13 -7.70
N LEU A 386 -1.62 13.26 -8.57
CA LEU A 386 -1.59 11.82 -8.34
C LEU A 386 -0.25 11.20 -8.74
N TYR A 387 0.25 11.41 -9.96
CA TYR A 387 1.40 10.66 -10.48
C TYR A 387 2.67 11.49 -10.66
N ALA A 388 3.82 10.87 -10.34
CA ALA A 388 5.13 11.45 -10.61
C ALA A 388 6.22 10.40 -10.90
N SER A 389 7.16 10.76 -11.76
CA SER A 389 8.42 10.03 -11.99
C SER A 389 8.24 8.55 -12.34
N TRP A 390 7.29 8.15 -13.18
CA TRP A 390 7.15 6.78 -13.70
C TRP A 390 6.38 6.72 -15.03
N GLY A 391 6.60 5.71 -15.87
CA GLY A 391 5.93 5.62 -17.18
C GLY A 391 6.05 6.91 -17.99
N GLY A 392 4.94 7.37 -18.57
CA GLY A 392 4.81 8.70 -19.18
C GLY A 392 4.42 9.82 -18.19
N PHE A 393 4.36 9.54 -16.90
CA PHE A 393 4.02 10.51 -15.85
C PHE A 393 5.28 11.25 -15.36
N ALA A 394 5.64 12.30 -16.09
CA ALA A 394 6.79 13.15 -15.78
C ALA A 394 8.07 12.35 -15.42
N PRO A 395 8.54 11.41 -16.26
CA PRO A 395 9.67 10.54 -15.93
C PRO A 395 10.98 11.30 -15.69
N HIS A 396 11.16 12.47 -16.34
CA HIS A 396 12.26 13.41 -16.09
C HIS A 396 11.95 14.48 -15.05
N GLY A 397 10.76 14.43 -14.44
CA GLY A 397 10.32 15.36 -13.41
C GLY A 397 11.18 15.29 -12.15
N GLN A 398 10.90 16.23 -11.26
CA GLN A 398 11.54 16.31 -9.96
C GLN A 398 11.27 15.04 -9.13
N LYS A 399 12.31 14.52 -8.48
CA LYS A 399 12.29 13.24 -7.72
C LYS A 399 12.45 13.43 -6.21
N GLY A 400 12.40 14.68 -5.78
CA GLY A 400 12.46 15.11 -4.38
C GLY A 400 11.58 16.34 -4.20
N PHE A 401 11.62 16.96 -3.02
CA PHE A 401 10.79 18.13 -2.74
C PHE A 401 11.59 19.42 -2.74
N THR A 402 11.01 20.50 -3.28
CA THR A 402 11.53 21.86 -3.15
C THR A 402 11.02 22.47 -1.86
N VAL A 403 11.93 22.96 -1.00
CA VAL A 403 11.61 23.53 0.31
C VAL A 403 11.13 24.98 0.19
N TYR A 404 10.02 25.31 0.84
CA TYR A 404 9.48 26.68 0.87
C TYR A 404 9.45 27.30 2.27
N ARG A 405 9.47 26.49 3.34
CA ARG A 405 9.40 26.96 4.74
C ARG A 405 10.51 26.33 5.59
N PRO A 406 11.79 26.61 5.31
CA PRO A 406 12.91 25.94 5.99
C PRO A 406 12.99 26.21 7.50
N GLU A 407 12.35 27.27 8.00
CA GLU A 407 12.28 27.60 9.43
C GLU A 407 11.32 26.70 10.21
N HIS A 408 10.45 25.95 9.52
CA HIS A 408 9.53 25.03 10.17
C HIS A 408 10.29 23.94 10.93
N TRP A 409 9.80 23.56 12.11
CA TRP A 409 10.50 22.65 13.03
C TRP A 409 10.83 21.28 12.40
N ALA A 410 10.05 20.84 11.41
CA ALA A 410 10.31 19.60 10.69
C ALA A 410 11.68 19.59 9.98
N PHE A 411 12.17 20.75 9.57
CA PHE A 411 13.48 20.91 8.91
C PHE A 411 14.61 21.28 9.88
N ALA A 412 14.36 21.31 11.19
CA ALA A 412 15.40 21.63 12.17
C ALA A 412 16.62 20.71 12.02
N ARG A 413 17.83 21.28 12.09
CA ARG A 413 19.13 20.56 11.94
C ARG A 413 19.36 19.87 10.59
N THR A 414 18.52 20.13 9.58
CA THR A 414 18.77 19.64 8.22
C THR A 414 19.79 20.51 7.48
N GLY A 415 19.81 21.81 7.77
CA GLY A 415 20.56 22.80 6.99
C GLY A 415 19.92 23.13 5.64
N LEU A 416 18.68 22.69 5.39
CA LEU A 416 17.94 23.06 4.19
C LEU A 416 17.54 24.53 4.22
N HIS A 417 17.63 25.18 3.07
CA HIS A 417 17.25 26.56 2.84
C HIS A 417 16.06 26.65 1.88
N TYR A 418 15.50 27.86 1.74
CA TYR A 418 14.45 28.13 0.77
C TYR A 418 14.93 27.79 -0.65
N ALA A 419 14.09 27.09 -1.40
CA ALA A 419 14.33 26.56 -2.74
C ALA A 419 15.35 25.39 -2.86
N ASP A 420 15.90 24.89 -1.75
CA ASP A 420 16.68 23.66 -1.79
C ASP A 420 15.79 22.46 -2.15
N ILE A 421 16.39 21.47 -2.82
CA ILE A 421 15.74 20.20 -3.15
C ILE A 421 16.35 19.10 -2.28
N PHE A 422 15.50 18.27 -1.66
CA PHE A 422 15.95 17.10 -0.90
C PHE A 422 15.30 15.80 -1.38
N GLY A 423 16.02 14.69 -1.20
CA GLY A 423 15.56 13.33 -1.52
C GLY A 423 15.49 13.00 -3.02
N ASP A 424 15.91 13.89 -3.91
CA ASP A 424 15.93 13.69 -5.37
C ASP A 424 16.84 12.53 -5.79
N LYS A 425 18.01 12.43 -5.17
CA LYS A 425 18.98 11.34 -5.41
C LYS A 425 18.40 9.98 -5.05
N GLU A 426 17.68 9.92 -3.93
CA GLU A 426 17.03 8.70 -3.43
C GLU A 426 15.59 8.53 -3.93
N ARG A 427 15.13 9.44 -4.79
CA ARG A 427 13.87 9.40 -5.54
C ARG A 427 12.65 9.25 -4.65
N ILE A 428 12.59 10.06 -3.61
CA ILE A 428 11.50 10.01 -2.64
C ILE A 428 10.18 10.54 -3.18
N PHE A 429 10.18 11.27 -4.30
CA PHE A 429 8.98 11.81 -4.96
C PHE A 429 8.70 11.05 -6.25
N ALA A 430 7.93 9.96 -6.16
CA ALA A 430 7.57 9.13 -7.29
C ALA A 430 6.34 8.24 -7.01
N TYR A 431 5.89 7.58 -8.07
CA TYR A 431 4.67 6.78 -8.13
C TYR A 431 3.44 7.63 -7.85
N GLU A 432 2.98 7.67 -6.60
CA GLU A 432 1.83 8.46 -6.19
C GLU A 432 2.17 9.50 -5.11
N VAL A 433 1.57 10.67 -5.24
CA VAL A 433 1.72 11.83 -4.36
C VAL A 433 0.34 12.43 -4.06
N ASP A 434 0.25 13.27 -3.02
CA ASP A 434 -1.00 13.97 -2.67
C ASP A 434 -0.78 15.49 -2.66
N GLY A 435 -1.80 16.25 -3.05
CA GLY A 435 -1.67 17.68 -3.27
C GLY A 435 -2.87 18.51 -2.84
N LEU A 436 -2.82 19.80 -3.15
CA LEU A 436 -3.92 20.74 -3.01
C LEU A 436 -3.95 21.63 -4.25
N ASP A 437 -5.07 22.29 -4.50
CA ASP A 437 -5.02 23.51 -5.31
C ASP A 437 -4.31 24.61 -4.49
N TYR A 438 -3.50 25.43 -5.15
CA TYR A 438 -2.60 26.36 -4.47
C TYR A 438 -2.29 27.61 -5.30
N THR A 439 -1.91 28.68 -4.61
CA THR A 439 -1.43 29.92 -5.22
C THR A 439 -0.13 30.38 -4.57
N PHE A 440 0.64 31.19 -5.30
CA PHE A 440 1.85 31.81 -4.77
C PHE A 440 1.57 33.24 -4.31
N ARG A 441 2.00 33.56 -3.08
CA ARG A 441 2.04 34.94 -2.58
C ARG A 441 3.45 35.24 -2.10
N HIS A 442 4.09 36.22 -2.75
CA HIS A 442 5.46 36.63 -2.42
C HIS A 442 6.49 35.48 -2.38
N GLY A 443 6.39 34.54 -3.32
CA GLY A 443 7.31 33.39 -3.42
C GLY A 443 6.95 32.19 -2.54
N LEU A 444 5.90 32.25 -1.73
CA LEU A 444 5.46 31.14 -0.89
C LEU A 444 4.16 30.51 -1.39
N PRO A 445 4.03 29.17 -1.37
CA PRO A 445 2.80 28.47 -1.72
C PRO A 445 1.80 28.54 -0.56
N TYR A 446 0.53 28.72 -0.92
CA TYR A 446 -0.61 28.71 -0.01
C TYR A 446 -1.75 27.90 -0.62
N PRO A 447 -2.44 27.07 0.17
CA PRO A 447 -3.62 26.39 -0.32
C PRO A 447 -4.70 27.38 -0.78
N VAL A 448 -5.41 27.03 -1.85
CA VAL A 448 -6.67 27.69 -2.21
C VAL A 448 -7.74 27.18 -1.25
N PRO A 449 -8.46 28.08 -0.52
CA PRO A 449 -9.50 27.65 0.41
C PRO A 449 -10.63 26.91 -0.31
N VAL A 450 -11.03 25.76 0.24
CA VAL A 450 -12.21 24.99 -0.17
C VAL A 450 -12.97 24.53 1.08
N GLU A 451 -14.26 24.25 0.93
CA GLU A 451 -15.09 23.77 2.03
C GLU A 451 -14.55 22.46 2.63
N GLY A 452 -14.54 22.37 3.97
CA GLY A 452 -14.03 21.21 4.70
C GLY A 452 -12.50 21.16 4.85
N GLN A 453 -11.74 22.00 4.16
CA GLN A 453 -10.29 22.09 4.32
C GLN A 453 -9.90 22.99 5.52
N PRO A 454 -9.05 22.52 6.45
CA PRO A 454 -8.54 23.34 7.55
C PRO A 454 -7.74 24.54 7.08
N GLU A 455 -8.01 25.72 7.65
CA GLU A 455 -7.28 26.97 7.34
C GLU A 455 -5.82 26.95 7.80
N THR A 456 -5.48 26.05 8.71
CA THR A 456 -4.15 25.94 9.33
C THR A 456 -3.14 25.14 8.51
N ILE A 457 -3.49 24.71 7.29
CA ILE A 457 -2.57 23.94 6.45
C ILE A 457 -1.43 24.84 5.96
N GLU A 458 -0.20 24.46 6.29
CA GLU A 458 1.03 25.04 5.78
C GLU A 458 1.69 24.10 4.76
N ILE A 459 1.87 24.59 3.53
CA ILE A 459 2.68 23.89 2.51
C ILE A 459 4.16 24.14 2.85
N LEU A 460 4.88 23.08 3.20
CA LEU A 460 6.27 23.12 3.65
C LEU A 460 7.26 22.92 2.51
N ALA A 461 6.98 21.94 1.65
CA ALA A 461 7.77 21.59 0.48
C ALA A 461 6.87 20.94 -0.59
N MET A 462 7.20 21.08 -1.87
CA MET A 462 6.36 20.52 -2.95
C MET A 462 7.15 20.24 -4.24
N ALA A 463 6.56 19.45 -5.12
CA ALA A 463 7.04 19.24 -6.49
C ALA A 463 5.86 19.00 -7.46
N PRO A 464 5.99 19.38 -8.75
CA PRO A 464 4.93 19.18 -9.73
C PRO A 464 4.60 17.70 -9.97
N ALA A 465 3.32 17.42 -10.21
CA ALA A 465 2.78 16.10 -10.51
C ALA A 465 1.73 16.19 -11.64
N VAL A 466 1.33 15.04 -12.17
CA VAL A 466 0.38 14.94 -13.29
C VAL A 466 -0.69 13.89 -13.01
N LEU A 467 -1.85 14.03 -13.64
CA LEU A 467 -2.97 13.07 -13.51
C LEU A 467 -3.16 12.20 -14.76
N ALA A 468 -2.53 12.57 -15.87
CA ALA A 468 -2.60 11.83 -17.13
C ALA A 468 -1.21 11.53 -17.67
N GLU A 469 -1.07 10.35 -18.26
CA GLU A 469 0.17 9.90 -18.88
C GLU A 469 0.42 10.72 -20.15
N ASP A 470 1.65 11.17 -20.37
CA ASP A 470 2.00 11.76 -21.67
C ASP A 470 2.18 10.66 -22.71
N GLU A 471 1.52 10.81 -23.86
CA GLU A 471 1.43 9.78 -24.89
C GLU A 471 2.01 10.24 -26.25
N PRO A 472 3.31 10.55 -26.36
CA PRO A 472 3.92 10.83 -27.66
C PRO A 472 3.76 9.64 -28.62
N ASN A 473 3.56 9.94 -29.91
CA ASN A 473 3.50 8.90 -30.93
C ASN A 473 4.91 8.34 -31.20
N GLY A 474 5.07 7.03 -31.03
CA GLY A 474 6.31 6.32 -31.32
C GLY A 474 6.04 4.87 -31.69
N GLU A 475 6.83 4.33 -32.61
CA GLU A 475 6.73 2.94 -33.00
C GLU A 475 7.01 2.02 -31.80
N GLY A 476 6.09 1.10 -31.50
CA GLY A 476 6.24 0.16 -30.39
C GLY A 476 5.95 0.74 -29.00
N PHE A 477 5.56 2.02 -28.88
CA PHE A 477 5.24 2.60 -27.58
C PHE A 477 3.95 1.97 -27.02
N ARG A 478 3.94 1.69 -25.71
CA ARG A 478 2.82 1.06 -25.00
C ARG A 478 2.61 1.80 -23.68
N TYR A 479 1.40 2.32 -23.49
CA TYR A 479 1.03 3.11 -22.32
C TYR A 479 0.11 2.32 -21.39
N TYR A 480 0.32 2.48 -20.09
CA TYR A 480 -0.33 1.67 -19.06
C TYR A 480 -1.64 2.29 -18.58
N VAL A 481 -1.55 3.46 -17.93
CA VAL A 481 -2.69 4.12 -17.28
C VAL A 481 -3.35 5.12 -18.22
N ARG A 482 -2.58 5.79 -19.09
CA ARG A 482 -3.13 6.71 -20.10
C ARG A 482 -3.93 7.85 -19.43
N SER A 483 -5.18 8.04 -19.84
CA SER A 483 -6.14 9.00 -19.30
C SER A 483 -7.22 8.38 -18.41
N SER A 484 -7.20 7.06 -18.13
CA SER A 484 -8.34 6.38 -17.50
C SER A 484 -8.69 6.96 -16.11
N ASP A 485 -7.69 7.12 -15.26
CA ASP A 485 -7.89 7.71 -13.93
C ASP A 485 -8.24 9.20 -14.06
N HIS A 486 -7.58 9.94 -14.96
CA HIS A 486 -7.89 11.34 -15.19
C HIS A 486 -9.37 11.57 -15.56
N GLU A 487 -9.91 10.82 -16.52
CA GLU A 487 -11.31 10.91 -16.95
C GLU A 487 -12.27 10.53 -15.81
N GLY A 488 -11.96 9.44 -15.11
CA GLY A 488 -12.77 8.98 -13.98
C GLY A 488 -12.84 10.01 -12.85
N LEU A 489 -11.70 10.60 -12.49
CA LEU A 489 -11.61 11.56 -11.40
C LEU A 489 -12.25 12.90 -11.77
N VAL A 490 -12.08 13.38 -13.02
CA VAL A 490 -12.81 14.55 -13.53
C VAL A 490 -14.30 14.31 -13.39
N LYS A 491 -14.80 13.17 -13.86
CA LYS A 491 -16.22 12.82 -13.76
C LYS A 491 -16.71 12.79 -12.30
N CYS A 492 -15.93 12.28 -11.36
CA CYS A 492 -16.28 12.29 -9.93
C CYS A 492 -16.44 13.70 -9.37
N VAL A 493 -15.58 14.64 -9.76
CA VAL A 493 -15.59 16.01 -9.21
C VAL A 493 -16.59 16.92 -9.92
N THR A 494 -16.75 16.78 -11.24
CA THR A 494 -17.58 17.69 -12.06
C THR A 494 -18.94 17.10 -12.43
N GLY A 495 -19.10 15.77 -12.35
CA GLY A 495 -20.25 15.03 -12.86
C GLY A 495 -20.16 14.64 -14.35
N GLU A 496 -19.23 15.21 -15.12
CA GLU A 496 -19.10 14.98 -16.56
C GLU A 496 -17.66 15.14 -17.08
N VAL A 497 -17.30 14.40 -18.13
CA VAL A 497 -15.99 14.52 -18.78
C VAL A 497 -16.07 15.55 -19.90
N THR A 498 -15.49 16.72 -19.68
CA THR A 498 -15.40 17.80 -20.69
C THR A 498 -13.94 18.13 -21.01
N PRO A 499 -13.63 18.66 -22.22
CA PRO A 499 -12.28 19.11 -22.55
C PRO A 499 -11.72 20.13 -21.54
N GLU A 500 -12.56 21.04 -21.05
CA GLU A 500 -12.18 22.04 -20.05
C GLU A 500 -11.87 21.40 -18.69
N GLY A 501 -12.67 20.42 -18.27
CA GLY A 501 -12.41 19.63 -17.06
C GLY A 501 -11.10 18.87 -17.14
N LEU A 502 -10.88 18.16 -18.26
CA LEU A 502 -9.62 17.45 -18.50
C LEU A 502 -8.41 18.41 -18.52
N ALA A 503 -8.53 19.58 -19.15
CA ALA A 503 -7.44 20.56 -19.13
C ALA A 503 -7.14 21.07 -17.72
N ARG A 504 -8.18 21.28 -16.91
CA ARG A 504 -8.07 21.81 -15.54
C ARG A 504 -7.41 20.84 -14.57
N TYR A 505 -7.77 19.56 -14.63
CA TYR A 505 -7.32 18.55 -13.65
C TYR A 505 -6.11 17.73 -14.11
N LYS A 506 -5.54 18.02 -15.29
CA LYS A 506 -4.36 17.30 -15.79
C LYS A 506 -3.11 17.51 -14.95
N TYR A 507 -2.92 18.69 -14.38
CA TYR A 507 -1.70 19.10 -13.68
C TYR A 507 -1.97 19.36 -12.20
N GLY A 508 -1.01 18.98 -11.36
CA GLY A 508 -1.08 19.19 -9.92
C GLY A 508 0.30 19.24 -9.29
N ALA A 509 0.37 18.99 -7.99
CA ALA A 509 1.64 18.91 -7.27
C ALA A 509 1.50 18.05 -6.02
N GLY A 510 2.55 17.29 -5.69
CA GLY A 510 2.65 16.62 -4.41
C GLY A 510 3.23 17.56 -3.35
N MET A 511 2.70 17.54 -2.13
CA MET A 511 3.02 18.54 -1.10
C MET A 511 3.26 17.95 0.29
N MET A 512 4.44 18.18 0.84
CA MET A 512 4.65 18.01 2.27
C MET A 512 3.95 19.14 3.01
N VAL A 513 3.03 18.80 3.92
CA VAL A 513 2.23 19.76 4.68
C VAL A 513 2.27 19.51 6.18
N HIS A 514 2.02 20.56 6.95
CA HIS A 514 1.67 20.50 8.36
C HIS A 514 0.33 21.19 8.60
N MET A 515 -0.49 20.66 9.50
CA MET A 515 -1.71 21.31 9.95
C MET A 515 -2.00 21.02 11.41
N THR A 516 -2.77 21.89 12.04
CA THR A 516 -3.36 21.65 13.36
C THR A 516 -4.85 21.36 13.25
N ARG A 517 -5.37 20.48 14.10
CA ARG A 517 -6.82 20.25 14.19
C ARG A 517 -7.19 19.95 15.64
N GLY A 518 -8.14 20.70 16.17
CA GLY A 518 -8.43 20.69 17.61
C GLY A 518 -7.18 20.96 18.43
N LYS A 519 -6.81 19.99 19.28
CA LYS A 519 -5.61 20.04 20.13
C LYS A 519 -4.40 19.32 19.51
N GLY A 520 -4.59 18.64 18.39
CA GLY A 520 -3.58 17.80 17.75
C GLY A 520 -2.97 18.44 16.51
N GLU A 521 -2.08 17.68 15.89
CA GLU A 521 -1.38 18.09 14.67
C GLU A 521 -1.16 16.90 13.73
N VAL A 522 -1.13 17.22 12.43
CA VAL A 522 -0.88 16.27 11.36
C VAL A 522 0.29 16.78 10.54
N LEU A 523 1.26 15.90 10.27
CA LEU A 523 2.29 16.14 9.27
C LEU A 523 2.22 15.04 8.23
N THR A 524 2.10 15.45 6.97
CA THR A 524 1.97 14.56 5.83
C THR A 524 3.10 14.82 4.85
N ALA A 525 3.89 13.79 4.54
CA ALA A 525 4.93 13.84 3.52
C ALA A 525 4.35 13.84 2.10
N ALA A 526 3.19 13.21 1.91
CA ALA A 526 2.44 13.16 0.66
C ALA A 526 3.20 12.53 -0.51
N THR A 527 3.95 11.46 -0.24
CA THR A 527 4.50 10.60 -1.29
C THR A 527 4.61 9.14 -0.84
N CYS A 528 4.29 8.21 -1.74
CA CYS A 528 4.46 6.77 -1.50
C CYS A 528 5.93 6.38 -1.28
N GLU A 529 6.87 7.13 -1.85
CA GLU A 529 8.29 6.76 -1.92
C GLU A 529 9.16 7.40 -0.83
N TRP A 530 8.56 8.05 0.19
CA TRP A 530 9.29 8.59 1.35
C TRP A 530 10.23 7.56 1.99
N VAL A 531 9.75 6.31 2.07
CA VAL A 531 10.49 5.16 2.61
C VAL A 531 11.82 4.89 1.91
N MET A 532 12.01 5.34 0.67
CA MET A 532 13.26 5.14 -0.06
C MET A 532 14.37 6.05 0.44
N GLY A 533 14.05 7.25 0.92
CA GLY A 533 15.03 8.08 1.61
C GLY A 533 15.53 7.39 2.89
N LEU A 534 14.65 6.73 3.63
CA LEU A 534 15.02 5.97 4.83
C LEU A 534 15.85 4.72 4.50
N LYS A 535 15.42 3.95 3.49
CA LYS A 535 16.12 2.72 3.08
C LYS A 535 17.50 3.00 2.51
N ARG A 536 17.65 4.07 1.73
CA ARG A 536 18.89 4.41 1.01
C ARG A 536 19.79 5.36 1.79
N GLY A 537 19.34 5.87 2.95
CA GLY A 537 20.15 6.69 3.86
C GLY A 537 20.22 8.17 3.49
N ASP A 538 19.16 8.72 2.91
CA ASP A 538 19.05 10.16 2.68
C ASP A 538 19.01 10.91 4.02
N ARG A 539 20.07 11.68 4.30
CA ARG A 539 20.22 12.38 5.58
C ARG A 539 19.10 13.37 5.86
N PHE A 540 18.52 14.00 4.84
CA PHE A 540 17.45 14.96 5.03
C PHE A 540 16.15 14.23 5.38
N THR A 541 15.76 13.23 4.60
CA THR A 541 14.57 12.41 4.87
C THR A 541 14.65 11.76 6.25
N GLU A 542 15.78 11.18 6.63
CA GLU A 542 15.96 10.59 7.96
C GLU A 542 15.85 11.65 9.06
N GLN A 543 16.52 12.81 8.93
CA GLN A 543 16.49 13.85 9.95
C GLN A 543 15.09 14.47 10.10
N ILE A 544 14.37 14.70 9.00
CA ILE A 544 12.99 15.16 9.03
C ILE A 544 12.12 14.13 9.72
N THR A 545 12.23 12.85 9.36
CA THR A 545 11.46 11.76 10.00
C THR A 545 11.72 11.69 11.49
N ARG A 546 12.99 11.78 11.93
CA ARG A 546 13.35 11.86 13.36
C ARG A 546 12.70 13.07 14.03
N ASN A 547 12.79 14.26 13.44
CA ASN A 547 12.19 15.47 14.01
C ASN A 547 10.67 15.32 14.25
N VAL A 548 9.97 14.68 13.30
CA VAL A 548 8.52 14.41 13.42
C VAL A 548 8.23 13.41 14.53
N LEU A 549 8.88 12.25 14.50
CA LEU A 549 8.63 11.20 15.50
C LEU A 549 9.03 11.65 16.91
N ASP A 550 10.19 12.29 17.06
CA ASP A 550 10.65 12.85 18.33
C ASP A 550 9.66 13.87 18.87
N ARG A 551 9.20 14.80 18.03
CA ARG A 551 8.20 15.79 18.45
C ARG A 551 6.90 15.10 18.87
N PHE A 552 6.42 14.13 18.09
CA PHE A 552 5.11 13.52 18.33
C PHE A 552 5.10 12.53 19.50
N THR A 553 6.26 12.12 20.01
CA THR A 553 6.39 11.18 21.13
C THR A 553 6.91 11.80 22.45
N ASN A 554 7.39 13.05 22.41
CA ASN A 554 7.99 13.74 23.57
C ASN A 554 7.04 14.66 24.36
N SER A 555 5.73 14.44 24.27
CA SER A 555 4.70 15.23 24.99
C SER A 555 4.01 14.50 26.10
#